data_AF-A0A4U5W5H5-F1
#
_entry.id   AF-A0A4U5W5H5-F1
#
_cell.length_a   1.000
_cell.length_b   1.000
_cell.length_c   1.000
_cell.angle_alpha   90.00
_cell.angle_beta   90.00
_cell.angle_gamma   90.00
#
_symmetry.space_group_name_H-M   'P 1'
#
loop_
_entity.id
_entity.type
_entity.pdbx_description
1 polymer ?
#
loop_
_entity_poly.entity_id
_entity_poly.type
_entity_poly.pdbx_seq_one_letter_code
_entity_poly.pdbx_strand_id
1 'polypeptide(L)'
;MSEFIESIAQRQTGGTTAKVLIMTSRVQVLQETVRVSDASRRAMDRLAHCHVTVERLPYDIRGRMLFNHVHLAITDPQTRRDLAAWSWWQQVVGHRNYSPRLVELVVQRNRARSAQELIDDLDEALENPYEIWGASFRALPLVDQQLLLTLSVMDSQLVPWQEVIQRLGGIPSSGSHVDATLERLDGSWITKGLHAGSRVLALADPSQRDFLIRYLSVSPGAMTTIIKNTVSVAAPQLGQL
;
A
#
# COMPACT_ATOMS: atom_id res chain seq x y z
N MET A 1 2.04 -19.80 -8.98
CA MET A 1 1.51 -19.94 -7.60
C MET A 1 0.34 -20.92 -7.55
N SER A 2 -0.58 -20.92 -8.51
CA SER A 2 -1.67 -21.93 -8.61
C SER A 2 -1.17 -23.38 -8.58
N GLU A 3 -0.19 -23.73 -9.44
CA GLU A 3 0.41 -25.07 -9.47
C GLU A 3 1.05 -25.48 -8.13
N PHE A 4 1.62 -24.50 -7.41
CA PHE A 4 2.24 -24.74 -6.11
C PHE A 4 1.19 -25.07 -5.03
N ILE A 5 0.08 -24.31 -5.00
CA ILE A 5 -1.04 -24.55 -4.08
C ILE A 5 -1.72 -25.90 -4.38
N GLU A 6 -1.94 -26.22 -5.65
CA GLU A 6 -2.50 -27.49 -6.08
C GLU A 6 -1.59 -28.68 -5.72
N SER A 7 -0.27 -28.54 -5.90
CA SER A 7 0.71 -29.56 -5.49
C SER A 7 0.68 -29.83 -3.98
N ILE A 8 0.47 -28.79 -3.16
CA ILE A 8 0.37 -28.95 -1.71
C ILE A 8 -0.93 -29.68 -1.32
N ALA A 9 -2.06 -29.32 -1.92
CA ALA A 9 -3.33 -29.97 -1.66
C ALA A 9 -3.31 -31.47 -1.99
N GLN A 10 -2.61 -31.85 -3.08
CA GLN A 10 -2.43 -33.25 -3.48
C GLN A 10 -1.45 -34.03 -2.57
N ARG A 11 -0.52 -33.35 -1.88
CA ARG A 11 0.48 -33.99 -1.01
C ARG A 11 0.00 -34.27 0.42
N GLN A 12 -1.21 -33.85 0.78
CA GLN A 12 -1.79 -34.05 2.12
C GLN A 12 -2.46 -35.44 2.30
N THR A 13 -2.50 -36.30 1.28
CA THR A 13 -3.29 -37.55 1.30
C THR A 13 -2.52 -38.84 1.64
N GLY A 14 -1.36 -38.79 2.32
CA GLY A 14 -0.57 -40.03 2.53
C GLY A 14 0.40 -40.12 3.71
N GLY A 15 0.39 -39.21 4.68
CA GLY A 15 1.31 -39.25 5.82
C GLY A 15 0.62 -39.15 7.17
N THR A 16 1.06 -39.93 8.16
CA THR A 16 0.54 -39.96 9.54
C THR A 16 1.00 -38.79 10.41
N THR A 17 1.84 -37.88 9.87
CA THR A 17 2.31 -36.67 10.56
C THR A 17 1.64 -35.41 9.98
N ALA A 18 1.01 -34.63 10.85
CA ALA A 18 0.44 -33.33 10.48
C ALA A 18 1.57 -32.38 10.04
N LYS A 19 1.52 -31.90 8.79
CA LYS A 19 2.49 -30.95 8.24
C LYS A 19 1.93 -29.53 8.34
N VAL A 20 2.73 -28.60 8.87
CA VAL A 20 2.38 -27.17 8.93
C VAL A 20 3.02 -26.46 7.73
N LEU A 21 2.20 -25.75 6.94
CA LEU A 21 2.66 -24.86 5.88
C LEU A 21 2.63 -23.42 6.40
N ILE A 22 3.77 -22.73 6.34
CA ILE A 22 3.85 -21.28 6.55
C ILE A 22 4.16 -20.67 5.18
N MET A 23 3.24 -19.86 4.66
CA MET A 23 3.39 -19.15 3.40
C MET A 23 3.18 -17.66 3.62
N THR A 24 4.05 -16.84 3.04
CA THR A 24 3.84 -15.39 2.94
C THR A 24 3.62 -15.03 1.48
N SER A 25 2.59 -14.26 1.20
CA SER A 25 2.29 -13.74 -0.13
C SER A 25 1.66 -12.37 0.00
N ARG A 26 1.81 -11.52 -1.03
CA ARG A 26 0.99 -10.30 -1.13
C ARG A 26 -0.45 -10.72 -1.36
N VAL A 27 -1.40 -10.07 -0.68
CA VAL A 27 -2.84 -10.34 -0.82
C VAL A 27 -3.27 -10.40 -2.30
N GLN A 28 -2.76 -9.50 -3.14
CA GLN A 28 -3.08 -9.46 -4.58
C GLN A 28 -2.70 -10.73 -5.34
N VAL A 29 -1.49 -11.25 -5.10
CA VAL A 29 -0.99 -12.45 -5.79
C VAL A 29 -1.79 -13.68 -5.35
N LEU A 30 -2.18 -13.69 -4.07
CA LEU A 30 -3.03 -14.73 -3.50
C LEU A 30 -4.45 -14.68 -4.10
N GLN A 31 -5.07 -13.49 -4.13
CA GLN A 31 -6.40 -13.27 -4.70
C GLN A 31 -6.46 -13.63 -6.19
N GLU A 32 -5.45 -13.23 -6.98
CA GLU A 32 -5.35 -13.59 -8.41
C GLU A 32 -5.27 -15.12 -8.58
N THR A 33 -4.47 -15.80 -7.76
CA THR A 33 -4.32 -17.25 -7.80
C THR A 33 -5.63 -17.99 -7.48
N VAL A 34 -6.43 -17.46 -6.55
CA VAL A 34 -7.75 -18.00 -6.19
C VAL A 34 -8.80 -17.74 -7.26
N ARG A 35 -8.66 -16.65 -8.02
CA ARG A 35 -9.58 -16.31 -9.13
C ARG A 35 -9.45 -17.25 -10.31
N VAL A 36 -8.23 -17.68 -10.62
CA VAL A 36 -7.93 -18.43 -11.85
C VAL A 36 -8.32 -19.92 -11.76
N SER A 37 -8.40 -20.51 -10.56
CA SER A 37 -8.66 -21.96 -10.40
C SER A 37 -9.58 -22.29 -9.23
N ASP A 38 -10.66 -23.03 -9.50
CA ASP A 38 -11.53 -23.60 -8.47
C ASP A 38 -10.80 -24.59 -7.55
N ALA A 39 -9.76 -25.27 -8.06
CA ALA A 39 -8.93 -26.15 -7.26
C ALA A 39 -8.07 -25.34 -6.28
N SER A 40 -7.49 -24.21 -6.71
CA SER A 40 -6.80 -23.27 -5.82
C SER A 40 -7.74 -22.73 -4.74
N ARG A 41 -8.98 -22.38 -5.09
CA ARG A 41 -9.98 -21.91 -4.11
C ARG A 41 -10.26 -22.96 -3.03
N ARG A 42 -10.57 -24.20 -3.42
CA ARG A 42 -10.81 -25.29 -2.47
C ARG A 42 -9.60 -25.64 -1.62
N ALA A 43 -8.39 -25.57 -2.19
CA ALA A 43 -7.16 -25.78 -1.45
C ALA A 43 -6.95 -24.69 -0.39
N MET A 44 -7.25 -23.44 -0.75
CA MET A 44 -7.19 -22.30 0.15
C MET A 44 -8.21 -22.42 1.28
N ASP A 45 -9.48 -22.74 1.01
CA ASP A 45 -10.52 -22.88 2.03
C ASP A 45 -10.17 -23.92 3.13
N ARG A 46 -9.32 -24.91 2.80
CA ARG A 46 -8.82 -25.93 3.74
C ARG A 46 -7.63 -25.47 4.58
N LEU A 47 -6.92 -24.43 4.17
CA LEU A 47 -5.83 -23.83 4.92
C LEU A 47 -6.43 -22.85 5.92
N ALA A 48 -6.14 -23.03 7.22
CA ALA A 48 -6.55 -22.05 8.23
C ALA A 48 -5.89 -20.71 7.90
N HIS A 49 -6.68 -19.75 7.41
CA HIS A 49 -6.18 -18.44 7.04
C HIS A 49 -5.96 -17.61 8.31
N CYS A 50 -4.70 -17.43 8.71
CA CYS A 50 -4.34 -16.36 9.62
C CYS A 50 -4.01 -15.12 8.77
N HIS A 51 -5.02 -14.29 8.51
CA HIS A 51 -4.77 -12.96 7.94
C HIS A 51 -4.30 -12.03 9.07
N VAL A 52 -2.99 -11.89 9.23
CA VAL A 52 -2.42 -10.88 10.11
C VAL A 52 -2.44 -9.55 9.35
N THR A 53 -3.47 -8.75 9.60
CA THR A 53 -3.49 -7.37 9.11
C THR A 53 -2.31 -6.65 9.74
N VAL A 54 -1.42 -6.09 8.92
CA VAL A 54 -0.35 -5.23 9.40
C VAL A 54 -1.00 -3.92 9.83
N GLU A 55 -1.42 -3.86 11.10
CA GLU A 55 -1.82 -2.60 11.73
C GLU A 55 -0.65 -1.62 11.72
N ARG A 56 -0.94 -0.32 11.93
CA ARG A 56 0.14 0.66 12.07
C ARG A 56 1.08 0.20 13.17
N LEU A 57 2.34 -0.03 12.79
CA LEU A 57 3.38 -0.47 13.71
C LEU A 57 3.44 0.47 14.92
N PRO A 58 3.39 -0.04 16.16
CA PRO A 58 3.57 0.76 17.35
C PRO A 58 4.90 1.52 17.33
N TYR A 59 4.94 2.70 17.95
CA TYR A 59 6.10 3.60 17.92
C TYR A 59 7.39 2.91 18.42
N ASP A 60 7.30 2.12 19.49
CA ASP A 60 8.42 1.36 20.04
C ASP A 60 8.94 0.27 19.08
N ILE A 61 8.03 -0.41 18.38
CA ILE A 61 8.38 -1.42 17.36
C ILE A 61 9.07 -0.77 16.18
N ARG A 62 8.57 0.38 15.70
CA ARG A 62 9.22 1.17 14.64
C ARG A 62 10.63 1.60 15.05
N GLY A 63 10.82 2.06 16.29
CA GLY A 63 12.14 2.42 16.83
C GLY A 63 13.11 1.24 16.83
N ARG A 64 12.66 0.07 17.27
CA ARG A 64 13.45 -1.18 17.23
C ARG A 64 13.83 -1.58 15.81
N MET A 65 12.89 -1.52 14.87
CA MET A 65 13.15 -1.83 13.46
C MET A 65 14.18 -0.88 12.86
N LEU A 66 14.01 0.43 13.05
CA LEU A 66 14.96 1.44 12.58
C LEU A 66 16.36 1.18 13.15
N PHE A 67 16.47 1.00 14.46
CA PHE A 67 17.74 0.69 15.12
C PHE A 67 18.41 -0.55 14.51
N ASN A 68 17.68 -1.64 14.34
CA ASN A 68 18.22 -2.87 13.77
C ASN A 68 18.76 -2.67 12.35
N HIS A 69 18.00 -2.01 11.47
CA HIS A 69 18.44 -1.75 10.10
C HIS A 69 19.72 -0.90 10.08
N VAL A 70 19.75 0.19 10.83
CA VAL A 70 20.88 1.11 10.90
C VAL A 70 22.11 0.43 11.51
N HIS A 71 21.93 -0.30 12.62
CA HIS A 71 23.00 -1.00 13.32
C HIS A 71 23.69 -2.05 12.44
N LEU A 72 22.89 -2.80 11.67
CA LEU A 72 23.40 -3.84 10.77
C LEU A 72 24.13 -3.27 9.56
N ALA A 73 23.68 -2.13 9.02
CA ALA A 73 24.23 -1.58 7.79
C ALA A 73 25.39 -0.61 8.00
N ILE A 74 25.37 0.17 9.08
CA ILE A 74 26.41 1.15 9.37
C ILE A 74 27.47 0.49 10.24
N THR A 75 28.67 0.32 9.70
CA THR A 75 29.81 -0.33 10.39
C THR A 75 30.87 0.66 10.86
N ASP A 76 30.92 1.85 10.28
CA ASP A 76 31.90 2.89 10.63
C ASP A 76 31.69 3.43 12.07
N PRO A 77 32.72 3.40 12.94
CA PRO A 77 32.58 3.84 14.34
C PRO A 77 32.32 5.34 14.54
N GLN A 78 32.77 6.22 13.64
CA GLN A 78 32.51 7.65 13.77
C GLN A 78 31.06 7.95 13.44
N THR A 79 30.57 7.44 12.30
CA THR A 79 29.19 7.55 11.86
C THR A 79 28.22 7.00 12.91
N ARG A 80 28.55 5.87 13.55
CA ARG A 80 27.75 5.32 14.66
C ARG A 80 27.65 6.27 15.86
N ARG A 81 28.75 6.95 16.22
CA ARG A 81 28.77 7.93 17.32
C ARG A 81 27.93 9.15 16.97
N ASP A 82 28.04 9.63 15.74
CA ASP A 82 27.28 10.79 15.27
C ASP A 82 25.77 10.48 15.25
N LEU A 83 25.37 9.33 14.72
CA LEU A 83 23.98 8.86 14.73
C LEU A 83 23.42 8.68 16.15
N ALA A 84 24.25 8.28 17.11
CA ALA A 84 23.84 8.10 18.51
C ALA A 84 23.71 9.42 19.29
N ALA A 85 24.39 10.49 18.84
CA ALA A 85 24.38 11.78 19.52
C ALA A 85 23.12 12.62 19.22
N TRP A 86 22.37 12.26 18.18
CA TRP A 86 21.27 13.07 17.65
C TRP A 86 19.90 12.39 17.81
N SER A 87 18.83 13.19 17.88
CA SER A 87 17.44 12.72 18.06
C SER A 87 16.66 12.53 16.75
N TRP A 88 17.35 12.50 15.60
CA TRP A 88 16.77 12.33 14.25
C TRP A 88 15.82 11.12 14.16
N TRP A 89 16.13 10.03 14.86
CA TRP A 89 15.34 8.81 14.85
C TRP A 89 13.91 9.03 15.33
N GLN A 90 13.66 10.03 16.18
CA GLN A 90 12.31 10.34 16.67
C GLN A 90 11.40 10.85 15.54
N GLN A 91 11.95 11.67 14.64
CA GLN A 91 11.24 12.20 13.48
C GLN A 91 10.92 11.06 12.49
N VAL A 92 11.91 10.22 12.18
CA VAL A 92 11.75 9.06 11.30
C VAL A 92 10.68 8.11 11.83
N VAL A 93 10.78 7.68 13.10
CA VAL A 93 9.84 6.74 13.74
C VAL A 93 8.43 7.31 13.85
N GLY A 94 8.33 8.62 14.15
CA GLY A 94 7.08 9.35 14.27
C GLY A 94 6.43 9.69 12.94
N HIS A 95 7.14 9.55 11.82
CA HIS A 95 6.64 9.96 10.51
C HIS A 95 5.43 9.13 10.08
N ARG A 96 4.45 9.79 9.43
CA ARG A 96 3.21 9.14 8.98
C ARG A 96 3.44 8.07 7.91
N ASN A 97 4.49 8.24 7.11
CA ASN A 97 4.89 7.34 6.02
C ASN A 97 5.97 6.34 6.43
N TYR A 98 6.23 6.18 7.74
CA TYR A 98 7.21 5.20 8.20
C TYR A 98 6.86 3.80 7.67
N SER A 99 7.81 3.18 6.98
CA SER A 99 7.73 1.81 6.51
C SER A 99 9.07 1.12 6.73
N PRO A 100 9.11 -0.08 7.34
CA PRO A 100 10.35 -0.84 7.50
C PRO A 100 11.06 -1.07 6.17
N ARG A 101 10.29 -1.25 5.08
CA ARG A 101 10.85 -1.43 3.73
C ARG A 101 11.50 -0.15 3.21
N LEU A 102 10.95 1.02 3.52
CA LEU A 102 11.54 2.31 3.19
C LEU A 102 12.90 2.46 3.86
N VAL A 103 12.93 2.24 5.17
CA VAL A 103 14.15 2.30 5.97
C VAL A 103 15.20 1.34 5.42
N GLU A 104 14.82 0.10 5.15
CA GLU A 104 15.72 -0.90 4.56
C GLU A 104 16.32 -0.42 3.23
N LEU A 105 15.50 0.09 2.31
CA LEU A 105 15.95 0.58 1.00
C LEU A 105 16.97 1.71 1.13
N VAL A 106 16.64 2.73 1.93
CA VAL A 106 17.50 3.89 2.15
C VAL A 106 18.82 3.48 2.78
N VAL A 107 18.74 2.69 3.85
CA VAL A 107 19.93 2.22 4.58
C VAL A 107 20.84 1.36 3.71
N GLN A 108 20.28 0.47 2.87
CA GLN A 108 21.05 -0.33 1.91
C GLN A 108 21.70 0.50 0.80
N ARG A 109 21.05 1.61 0.37
CA ARG A 109 21.57 2.54 -0.64
C ARG A 109 22.73 3.37 -0.10
N ASN A 110 22.61 3.85 1.14
CA ASN A 110 23.53 4.82 1.72
C ASN A 110 24.91 4.22 2.05
N ARG A 111 25.03 2.90 2.27
CA ARG A 111 26.32 2.14 2.42
C ARG A 111 27.44 2.90 3.16
N ALA A 112 27.13 3.55 4.29
CA ALA A 112 28.08 4.21 5.18
C ALA A 112 28.82 5.45 4.62
N ARG A 113 28.11 6.38 3.95
CA ARG A 113 28.71 7.65 3.51
C ARG A 113 28.89 8.64 4.66
N SER A 114 27.83 8.94 5.41
CA SER A 114 27.88 9.76 6.64
C SER A 114 26.56 9.67 7.42
N ALA A 115 26.56 10.14 8.66
CA ALA A 115 25.35 10.19 9.49
C ALA A 115 24.32 11.17 8.91
N GLN A 116 24.78 12.35 8.47
CA GLN A 116 23.93 13.39 7.92
C GLN A 116 23.27 12.94 6.61
N GLU A 117 24.03 12.36 5.67
CA GLU A 117 23.47 11.87 4.41
C GLU A 117 22.41 10.78 4.63
N LEU A 118 22.60 9.89 5.62
CA LEU A 118 21.60 8.88 5.94
C LEU A 118 20.31 9.53 6.45
N ILE A 119 20.41 10.55 7.29
CA ILE A 119 19.26 11.27 7.83
C ILE A 119 18.52 12.00 6.71
N ASP A 120 19.25 12.73 5.87
CA ASP A 120 18.69 13.46 4.74
C ASP A 120 18.01 12.51 3.73
N ASP A 121 18.63 11.37 3.42
CA ASP A 121 18.04 10.35 2.54
C ASP A 121 16.77 9.73 3.14
N LEU A 122 16.74 9.51 4.46
CA LEU A 122 15.56 8.98 5.15
C LEU A 122 14.41 9.98 5.13
N ASP A 123 14.69 11.24 5.42
CA ASP A 123 13.71 12.32 5.38
C ASP A 123 13.17 12.51 3.95
N GLU A 124 14.04 12.53 2.93
CA GLU A 124 13.63 12.63 1.53
C GLU A 124 12.71 11.46 1.14
N ALA A 125 13.08 10.23 1.48
CA ALA A 125 12.29 9.06 1.14
C ALA A 125 10.93 9.03 1.86
N LEU A 126 10.89 9.47 3.12
CA LEU A 126 9.65 9.57 3.90
C LEU A 126 8.68 10.61 3.34
N GLU A 127 9.19 11.75 2.86
CA GLU A 127 8.42 12.80 2.20
C GLU A 127 8.03 12.40 0.76
N ASN A 128 8.86 11.59 0.09
CA ASN A 128 8.66 11.17 -1.28
C ASN A 128 8.75 9.64 -1.45
N PRO A 129 7.66 8.90 -1.14
CA PRO A 129 7.65 7.43 -1.17
C PRO A 129 7.56 6.85 -2.60
N TYR A 130 8.01 7.59 -3.63
CA TYR A 130 8.01 7.17 -5.03
C TYR A 130 8.80 5.87 -5.26
N GLU A 131 9.91 5.67 -4.55
CA GLU A 131 10.71 4.46 -4.69
C GLU A 131 9.95 3.18 -4.30
N ILE A 132 8.95 3.30 -3.40
CA ILE A 132 8.13 2.16 -2.94
C ILE A 132 6.99 1.89 -3.92
N TRP A 133 6.31 2.95 -4.34
CA TRP A 133 5.01 2.84 -5.01
C TRP A 133 5.08 3.01 -6.52
N GLY A 134 6.13 3.64 -7.06
CA GLY A 134 6.19 4.01 -8.47
C GLY A 134 6.14 2.80 -9.41
N ALA A 135 6.88 1.73 -9.09
CA ALA A 135 6.90 0.52 -9.92
C ALA A 135 5.57 -0.24 -9.88
N SER A 136 4.99 -0.43 -8.69
CA SER A 136 3.71 -1.13 -8.54
C SER A 136 2.56 -0.33 -9.15
N PHE A 137 2.58 1.00 -9.04
CA PHE A 137 1.59 1.88 -9.64
C PHE A 137 1.62 1.82 -11.17
N ARG A 138 2.81 1.94 -11.79
CA ARG A 138 2.95 1.89 -13.26
C ARG A 138 2.55 0.54 -13.85
N ALA A 139 2.65 -0.54 -13.07
CA ALA A 139 2.22 -1.87 -13.49
C ALA A 139 0.69 -2.06 -13.45
N LEU A 140 -0.05 -1.13 -12.84
CA LEU A 140 -1.51 -1.20 -12.83
C LEU A 140 -2.11 -0.83 -14.20
N PRO A 141 -3.21 -1.46 -14.61
CA PRO A 141 -4.07 -0.99 -15.69
C PRO A 141 -4.50 0.47 -15.50
N LEU A 142 -4.73 1.16 -16.61
CA LEU A 142 -5.05 2.59 -16.60
C LEU A 142 -6.30 2.91 -15.75
N VAL A 143 -7.31 2.04 -15.78
CA VAL A 143 -8.55 2.21 -15.00
C VAL A 143 -8.29 2.20 -13.49
N ASP A 144 -7.33 1.40 -13.03
CA ASP A 144 -6.95 1.34 -11.62
C ASP A 144 -6.13 2.56 -11.21
N GLN A 145 -5.20 2.98 -12.07
CA GLN A 145 -4.45 4.21 -11.86
C GLN A 145 -5.40 5.41 -11.73
N GLN A 146 -6.41 5.50 -12.62
CA GLN A 146 -7.43 6.53 -12.56
C GLN A 146 -8.20 6.50 -11.24
N LEU A 147 -8.68 5.34 -10.80
CA LEU A 147 -9.37 5.19 -9.52
C LEU A 147 -8.50 5.67 -8.34
N LEU A 148 -7.23 5.25 -8.29
CA LEU A 148 -6.32 5.64 -7.21
C LEU A 148 -6.03 7.14 -7.20
N LEU A 149 -5.80 7.74 -8.38
CA LEU A 149 -5.57 9.17 -8.49
C LEU A 149 -6.83 9.98 -8.17
N THR A 150 -8.02 9.46 -8.47
CA THR A 150 -9.28 10.07 -7.99
C THR A 150 -9.37 10.01 -6.48
N LEU A 151 -9.11 8.85 -5.86
CA LEU A 151 -9.14 8.71 -4.40
C LEU A 151 -8.13 9.63 -3.69
N SER A 152 -6.96 9.87 -4.28
CA SER A 152 -5.91 10.69 -3.65
C SER A 152 -6.27 12.16 -3.51
N VAL A 153 -7.13 12.69 -4.39
CA VAL A 153 -7.57 14.09 -4.38
C VAL A 153 -8.88 14.30 -3.59
N MET A 154 -9.48 13.24 -3.06
CA MET A 154 -10.70 13.37 -2.25
C MET A 154 -10.38 13.76 -0.82
N ASP A 155 -11.17 14.67 -0.25
CA ASP A 155 -10.89 15.28 1.06
C ASP A 155 -11.02 14.28 2.23
N SER A 156 -11.82 13.23 2.05
CA SER A 156 -12.01 12.20 3.08
C SER A 156 -11.02 11.04 2.96
N GLN A 157 -10.60 10.51 4.10
CA GLN A 157 -9.87 9.24 4.19
C GLN A 157 -10.79 8.04 3.92
N LEU A 158 -12.07 8.16 4.27
CA LEU A 158 -13.11 7.17 4.02
C LEU A 158 -14.08 7.75 2.99
N VAL A 159 -14.00 7.29 1.76
CA VAL A 159 -14.78 7.84 0.66
C VAL A 159 -15.94 6.90 0.32
N PRO A 160 -17.20 7.37 0.37
CA PRO A 160 -18.34 6.61 -0.12
C PRO A 160 -18.17 6.24 -1.60
N TRP A 161 -18.42 4.98 -1.93
CA TRP A 161 -18.26 4.46 -3.29
C TRP A 161 -19.06 5.26 -4.33
N GLN A 162 -20.23 5.79 -3.95
CA GLN A 162 -21.06 6.61 -4.83
C GLN A 162 -20.36 7.92 -5.25
N GLU A 163 -19.62 8.56 -4.34
CA GLU A 163 -18.87 9.78 -4.65
C GLU A 163 -17.70 9.48 -5.60
N VAL A 164 -17.05 8.33 -5.42
CA VAL A 164 -15.99 7.87 -6.32
C VAL A 164 -16.50 7.69 -7.74
N ILE A 165 -17.65 7.00 -7.91
CA ILE A 165 -18.27 6.82 -9.23
C ILE A 165 -18.61 8.17 -9.87
N GLN A 166 -19.21 9.08 -9.10
CA GLN A 166 -19.60 10.40 -9.59
C GLN A 166 -18.39 11.18 -10.12
N ARG A 167 -17.26 11.12 -9.40
CA ARG A 167 -16.00 11.80 -9.77
C ARG A 167 -15.27 11.14 -10.93
N LEU A 168 -15.49 9.85 -11.19
CA LEU A 168 -14.91 9.14 -12.33
C LEU A 168 -15.63 9.42 -13.66
N GLY A 169 -16.70 10.23 -13.66
CA GLY A 169 -17.33 10.69 -14.89
C GLY A 169 -18.05 9.60 -15.69
N GLY A 170 -18.46 8.50 -15.04
CA GLY A 170 -19.22 7.43 -15.70
C GLY A 170 -18.38 6.56 -16.64
N ILE A 171 -17.18 6.15 -16.23
CA ILE A 171 -16.48 5.00 -16.85
C ILE A 171 -17.53 3.89 -17.11
N PRO A 172 -17.58 3.29 -18.32
CA PRO A 172 -18.65 2.37 -18.70
C PRO A 172 -18.84 1.34 -17.61
N SER A 173 -19.95 1.50 -16.89
CA SER A 173 -20.28 0.74 -15.69
C SER A 173 -20.80 -0.63 -16.10
N SER A 174 -20.04 -1.35 -16.93
CA SER A 174 -20.17 -2.80 -16.91
C SER A 174 -19.70 -3.19 -15.51
N GLY A 175 -20.64 -3.48 -14.61
CA GLY A 175 -20.36 -3.74 -13.19
C GLY A 175 -19.21 -4.71 -12.97
N SER A 176 -19.00 -5.62 -13.92
CA SER A 176 -17.86 -6.55 -13.97
C SER A 176 -16.47 -5.90 -13.97
N HIS A 177 -16.23 -4.81 -14.69
CA HIS A 177 -14.90 -4.18 -14.78
C HIS A 177 -14.53 -3.42 -13.50
N VAL A 178 -15.51 -2.73 -12.92
CA VAL A 178 -15.35 -1.97 -11.68
C VAL A 178 -15.11 -2.90 -10.51
N ASP A 179 -15.91 -3.96 -10.36
CA ASP A 179 -15.71 -4.93 -9.30
C ASP A 179 -14.35 -5.64 -9.45
N ALA A 180 -13.92 -5.94 -10.67
CA ALA A 180 -12.59 -6.49 -10.93
C ALA A 180 -11.46 -5.54 -10.52
N THR A 181 -11.59 -4.23 -10.76
CA THR A 181 -10.62 -3.20 -10.30
C THR A 181 -10.59 -3.12 -8.78
N LEU A 182 -11.76 -3.00 -8.13
CA LEU A 182 -11.84 -2.85 -6.67
C LEU A 182 -11.25 -4.05 -5.94
N GLU A 183 -11.45 -5.24 -6.49
CA GLU A 183 -10.90 -6.45 -5.92
C GLU A 183 -9.39 -6.57 -6.13
N ARG A 184 -8.86 -6.13 -7.27
CA ARG A 184 -7.41 -6.20 -7.57
C ARG A 184 -6.59 -5.21 -6.75
N LEU A 185 -7.22 -4.11 -6.35
CA LEU A 185 -6.61 -3.08 -5.49
C LEU A 185 -6.81 -3.35 -4.00
N ASP A 186 -7.76 -4.22 -3.63
CA ASP A 186 -8.08 -4.51 -2.24
C ASP A 186 -6.88 -5.12 -1.50
N GLY A 187 -6.72 -4.72 -0.24
CA GLY A 187 -5.64 -5.19 0.63
C GLY A 187 -4.22 -4.82 0.17
N SER A 188 -4.08 -3.93 -0.81
CA SER A 188 -2.78 -3.49 -1.33
C SER A 188 -2.71 -1.98 -1.50
N TRP A 189 -3.62 -1.43 -2.30
CA TRP A 189 -3.74 0.01 -2.56
C TRP A 189 -4.96 0.60 -1.90
N ILE A 190 -6.02 -0.17 -1.76
CA ILE A 190 -7.23 0.26 -1.07
C ILE A 190 -7.64 -0.73 0.00
N THR A 191 -8.40 -0.23 0.97
CA THR A 191 -9.20 -1.03 1.88
C THR A 191 -10.67 -0.73 1.63
N LYS A 192 -11.49 -1.78 1.63
CA LYS A 192 -12.95 -1.67 1.56
C LYS A 192 -13.54 -1.76 2.96
N GLY A 193 -14.55 -0.96 3.24
CA GLY A 193 -15.31 -1.02 4.48
C GLY A 193 -16.78 -0.73 4.29
N LEU A 194 -17.53 -0.83 5.38
CA LEU A 194 -18.90 -0.36 5.48
C LEU A 194 -18.97 0.74 6.54
N HIS A 195 -19.55 1.88 6.17
CA HIS A 195 -19.82 2.98 7.08
C HIS A 195 -21.26 3.46 6.87
N ALA A 196 -22.06 3.45 7.94
CA ALA A 196 -23.47 3.83 7.91
C ALA A 196 -24.29 3.12 6.79
N GLY A 197 -24.03 1.83 6.56
CA GLY A 197 -24.71 1.04 5.53
C GLY A 197 -24.20 1.26 4.09
N SER A 198 -23.28 2.20 3.88
CA SER A 198 -22.66 2.49 2.59
C SER A 198 -21.28 1.87 2.47
N ARG A 199 -20.96 1.35 1.27
CA ARG A 199 -19.60 0.91 0.93
C ARG A 199 -18.67 2.12 0.90
N VAL A 200 -17.57 2.05 1.65
CA VAL A 200 -16.51 3.06 1.66
C VAL A 200 -15.19 2.48 1.20
N LEU A 201 -14.37 3.32 0.59
CA LEU A 201 -13.01 3.03 0.15
C LEU A 201 -12.03 3.95 0.86
N ALA A 202 -10.86 3.42 1.21
CA ALA A 202 -9.73 4.21 1.70
C ALA A 202 -8.44 3.72 1.04
N LEU A 203 -7.44 4.60 0.90
CA LEU A 203 -6.10 4.15 0.58
C LEU A 203 -5.56 3.31 1.74
N ALA A 204 -4.85 2.23 1.42
CA ALA A 204 -4.40 1.27 2.42
C ALA A 204 -3.25 1.81 3.27
N ASP A 205 -2.44 2.72 2.73
CA ASP A 205 -1.29 3.32 3.41
C ASP A 205 -1.21 4.84 3.16
N PRO A 206 -0.95 5.69 4.18
CA PRO A 206 -0.81 7.14 4.01
C PRO A 206 0.22 7.55 2.95
N SER A 207 1.32 6.80 2.84
CA SER A 207 2.39 7.06 1.88
C SER A 207 1.93 6.88 0.43
N GLN A 208 0.86 6.10 0.19
CA GLN A 208 0.25 5.99 -1.14
C GLN A 208 -0.37 7.31 -1.57
N ARG A 209 -1.05 8.02 -0.65
CA ARG A 209 -1.66 9.31 -0.97
C ARG A 209 -0.60 10.34 -1.31
N ASP A 210 0.45 10.41 -0.50
CA ASP A 210 1.57 11.33 -0.72
C ASP A 210 2.27 11.06 -2.05
N PHE A 211 2.51 9.78 -2.37
CA PHE A 211 2.99 9.36 -3.68
C PHE A 211 2.06 9.80 -4.81
N LEU A 212 0.75 9.54 -4.71
CA LEU A 212 -0.22 9.83 -5.77
C LEU A 212 -0.36 11.34 -6.02
N ILE A 213 -0.41 12.16 -4.97
CA ILE A 213 -0.43 13.63 -5.08
C ILE A 213 0.84 14.12 -5.75
N ARG A 214 2.01 13.61 -5.34
CA ARG A 214 3.28 13.95 -5.97
C ARG A 214 3.30 13.54 -7.43
N TYR A 215 2.83 12.33 -7.75
CA TYR A 215 2.73 11.83 -9.12
C TYR A 215 1.89 12.75 -10.02
N LEU A 216 0.77 13.27 -9.51
CA LEU A 216 -0.05 14.25 -10.21
C LEU A 216 0.69 15.57 -10.48
N SER A 217 1.42 16.08 -9.48
CA SER A 217 2.15 17.35 -9.62
C SER A 217 3.23 17.31 -10.72
N VAL A 218 3.79 16.13 -11.00
CA VAL A 218 4.83 15.94 -12.02
C VAL A 218 4.30 15.40 -13.35
N SER A 219 3.02 15.05 -13.43
CA SER A 219 2.40 14.44 -14.61
C SER A 219 1.19 15.26 -15.10
N PRO A 220 1.41 16.33 -15.89
CA PRO A 220 0.34 17.23 -16.35
C PRO A 220 -0.79 16.52 -17.13
N GLY A 221 -0.46 15.44 -17.86
CA GLY A 221 -1.43 14.63 -18.59
C GLY A 221 -2.40 13.88 -17.66
N ALA A 222 -1.89 13.30 -16.56
CA ALA A 222 -2.71 12.61 -15.57
C ALA A 222 -3.67 13.58 -14.86
N MET A 223 -3.17 14.77 -14.51
CA MET A 223 -3.97 15.84 -13.90
C MET A 223 -5.10 16.30 -14.84
N THR A 224 -4.82 16.46 -16.14
CA THR A 224 -5.81 16.87 -17.13
C THR A 224 -6.94 15.84 -17.29
N THR A 225 -6.62 14.54 -17.25
CA THR A 225 -7.62 13.47 -17.29
C THR A 225 -8.55 13.48 -16.08
N ILE A 226 -8.01 13.74 -14.88
CA ILE A 226 -8.82 13.85 -13.66
C ILE A 226 -9.72 15.08 -13.73
N ILE A 227 -9.16 16.24 -14.08
CA ILE A 227 -9.93 17.49 -14.18
C ILE A 227 -11.07 17.36 -15.20
N LYS A 228 -10.81 16.73 -16.36
CA LYS A 228 -11.84 16.51 -17.39
C LYS A 228 -12.95 15.56 -16.95
N ASN A 229 -12.64 14.57 -16.12
CA ASN A 229 -13.60 13.57 -15.64
C ASN A 229 -14.31 14.00 -14.35
N THR A 230 -13.78 15.01 -13.65
CA THR A 230 -14.37 15.53 -12.42
C THR A 230 -15.61 16.35 -12.76
N VAL A 231 -16.78 15.76 -12.58
CA VAL A 231 -18.04 16.53 -12.55
C VAL A 231 -17.93 17.55 -11.43
N SER A 232 -18.19 18.83 -11.75
CA SER A 232 -18.31 19.91 -10.76
C SER A 232 -19.31 19.48 -9.70
N VAL A 233 -18.82 19.07 -8.53
CA VAL A 233 -19.68 18.91 -7.35
C VAL A 233 -19.97 20.34 -6.90
N ALA A 234 -21.11 20.87 -7.35
CA ALA A 234 -21.61 22.16 -6.90
C ALA A 234 -21.69 22.15 -5.37
N ALA A 235 -21.14 23.20 -4.75
CA ALA A 235 -21.21 23.40 -3.31
C ALA A 235 -22.67 23.28 -2.82
N PRO A 236 -22.92 22.71 -1.64
CA PRO A 236 -24.26 22.67 -1.08
C PRO A 236 -24.77 24.11 -0.97
N GLN A 237 -25.92 24.37 -1.60
CA GLN A 237 -26.60 25.64 -1.50
C GLN A 237 -26.92 25.86 -0.01
N LEU A 238 -26.18 26.78 0.61
CA LEU A 238 -26.56 27.32 1.91
C LEU A 238 -27.95 27.93 1.72
N GLY A 239 -28.94 27.27 2.33
CA GLY A 239 -30.32 27.70 2.32
C GLY A 239 -30.41 29.16 2.78
N GLN A 240 -31.13 29.95 2.00
CA GLN A 240 -31.53 31.30 2.39
C GLN A 240 -32.42 31.18 3.64
N LEU A 241 -31.97 31.79 4.73
CA LEU A 241 -32.80 32.21 5.86
C LEU A 241 -33.52 33.51 5.50
#